data_AF-A0A6L6TK67-F1
#
_entry.id   AF-A0A6L6TK67-F1
#
_cell.length_a   1.000
_cell.length_b   1.000
_cell.length_c   1.000
_cell.angle_alpha   90.00
_cell.angle_beta   90.00
_cell.angle_gamma   90.00
#
_symmetry.space_group_name_H-M   'P 1'
#
loop_
_entity.id
_entity.type
_entity.pdbx_description
1 polymer ?
#
loop_
_entity_poly.entity_id
_entity_poly.type
_entity_poly.pdbx_seq_one_letter_code
_entity_poly.pdbx_strand_id
1 'polypeptide(L)'
;MLHAILAALLLAGLPMAEAASTPPRLNTPVPGAPGTPTPTPYPQITPSTPPKAYDSQPGAPLLPPMPVPGPPKDQPLPGLRPEPAKVPVEED
;
A
#
# COMPACT_ATOMS: atom_id res chain seq x y z
N MET A 1 81.67 -16.80 -33.22
CA MET A 1 80.53 -16.47 -34.10
C MET A 1 79.27 -17.23 -33.68
N LEU A 2 79.27 -18.57 -33.71
CA LEU A 2 78.10 -19.40 -33.35
C LEU A 2 77.50 -19.07 -31.96
N HIS A 3 78.34 -18.98 -30.93
CA HIS A 3 77.90 -18.67 -29.56
C HIS A 3 77.25 -17.28 -29.44
N ALA A 4 77.74 -16.30 -30.20
CA ALA A 4 77.17 -14.95 -30.22
C ALA A 4 75.81 -14.94 -30.93
N ILE A 5 75.67 -15.73 -32.00
CA ILE A 5 74.41 -15.90 -32.74
C ILE A 5 73.37 -16.60 -31.85
N LEU A 6 73.77 -17.64 -31.11
CA LEU A 6 72.90 -18.33 -30.16
C LEU A 6 72.43 -17.41 -29.03
N ALA A 7 73.33 -16.62 -28.47
CA ALA A 7 72.98 -15.66 -27.43
C ALA A 7 72.00 -14.59 -27.93
N ALA A 8 72.21 -14.09 -29.15
CA ALA A 8 71.32 -13.10 -29.76
C ALA A 8 69.92 -13.68 -30.02
N LEU A 9 69.82 -14.93 -30.48
CA LEU A 9 68.54 -15.62 -30.68
C LEU A 9 67.79 -15.85 -29.36
N LEU A 10 68.51 -16.22 -28.29
CA LEU A 10 67.94 -16.40 -26.95
C LEU A 10 67.39 -15.08 -26.38
N LEU A 11 68.11 -13.96 -26.57
CA LEU A 11 67.64 -12.65 -26.12
C LEU A 11 66.47 -12.13 -26.96
N ALA A 12 66.49 -12.33 -28.28
CA ALA A 12 65.42 -11.89 -29.17
C ALA A 12 64.13 -12.69 -28.99
N GLY A 13 64.22 -13.94 -28.52
CA GLY A 13 63.10 -14.84 -28.28
C GLY A 13 62.46 -14.75 -26.90
N LEU A 14 62.86 -13.81 -26.05
CA LEU A 14 62.21 -13.51 -24.77
C LEU A 14 61.10 -12.46 -25.04
N PRO A 15 59.85 -12.84 -25.36
CA PRO A 15 58.78 -11.87 -25.27
C PRO A 15 58.71 -11.38 -23.82
N MET A 16 58.78 -10.06 -23.63
CA MET A 16 58.47 -9.47 -22.34
C MET A 16 57.00 -9.81 -22.06
N ALA A 17 56.78 -10.70 -21.10
CA ALA A 17 55.45 -10.97 -20.58
C ALA A 17 55.00 -9.73 -19.81
N GLU A 18 54.42 -8.78 -20.52
CA GLU A 18 53.73 -7.65 -19.90
C GLU A 18 52.51 -8.25 -19.19
N ALA A 19 52.58 -8.36 -17.87
CA ALA A 19 51.44 -8.77 -17.07
C ALA A 19 50.35 -7.71 -17.26
N ALA A 20 49.26 -8.05 -17.95
CA ALA A 20 48.10 -7.19 -18.07
C ALA A 20 47.68 -6.77 -16.67
N SER A 21 47.84 -5.50 -16.34
CA SER A 21 47.48 -4.96 -15.03
C SER A 21 46.01 -5.27 -14.76
N THR A 22 45.70 -5.70 -13.53
CA THR A 22 44.33 -5.95 -13.09
C THR A 22 43.44 -4.76 -13.47
N PRO A 23 42.32 -4.96 -14.19
CA PRO A 23 41.45 -3.87 -14.57
C PRO A 23 40.94 -3.14 -13.31
N PRO A 24 40.79 -1.81 -13.35
CA PRO A 24 40.31 -1.06 -12.20
C PRO A 24 38.92 -1.57 -11.79
N ARG A 25 38.79 -1.98 -10.52
CA ARG A 25 37.49 -2.34 -9.92
C ARG A 25 36.63 -1.09 -9.86
N LEU A 26 35.42 -1.15 -10.45
CA LEU A 26 34.40 -0.15 -10.16
C LEU A 26 34.02 -0.24 -8.68
N ASN A 27 34.28 0.83 -7.93
CA ASN A 27 33.73 1.02 -6.59
C ASN A 27 32.31 1.59 -6.72
N THR A 28 31.35 0.78 -7.15
CA THR A 28 29.93 1.16 -7.02
C THR A 28 29.59 1.13 -5.53
N PRO A 29 29.18 2.25 -4.92
CA PRO A 29 28.76 2.25 -3.52
C PRO A 29 27.60 1.28 -3.34
N VAL A 30 27.77 0.33 -2.41
CA VAL A 30 26.69 -0.58 -2.04
C VAL A 30 25.66 0.22 -1.23
N PRO A 31 24.35 0.03 -1.45
CA PRO A 31 23.33 0.65 -0.60
C PRO A 31 23.63 0.37 0.89
N GLY A 32 23.78 1.43 1.69
CA GLY A 32 24.13 1.32 3.11
C GLY A 32 25.63 1.32 3.44
N ALA A 33 26.53 1.52 2.46
CA ALA A 33 27.94 1.73 2.73
C ALA A 33 28.17 3.00 3.58
N PRO A 34 29.18 3.04 4.46
CA PRO A 34 29.50 4.24 5.23
C PRO A 34 29.62 5.47 4.34
N GLY A 35 28.88 6.54 4.66
CA GLY A 35 28.84 7.76 3.84
C GLY A 35 27.84 7.76 2.68
N THR A 36 27.10 6.67 2.43
CA THR A 36 25.92 6.73 1.54
C THR A 36 24.76 7.45 2.24
N PRO A 37 24.13 8.46 1.62
CA PRO A 37 22.98 9.15 2.20
C PRO A 37 21.84 8.15 2.44
N THR A 38 21.33 8.10 3.66
CA THR A 38 20.08 7.39 3.94
C THR A 38 18.92 8.11 3.25
N PRO A 39 18.03 7.43 2.53
CA PRO A 39 16.85 8.06 1.96
C PRO A 39 16.06 8.78 3.06
N THR A 40 15.72 10.05 2.84
CA THR A 40 14.83 10.78 3.74
C THR A 40 13.48 10.05 3.84
N PRO A 41 12.90 9.91 5.05
CA PRO A 41 11.59 9.27 5.21
C PRO A 41 10.52 9.96 4.35
N TYR A 42 9.54 9.18 3.91
CA TYR A 42 8.32 9.72 3.30
C TYR A 42 7.59 10.64 4.30
N PRO A 43 6.81 11.62 3.80
CA PRO A 43 5.96 12.43 4.66
C PRO A 43 5.03 11.52 5.49
N GLN A 44 4.94 11.79 6.79
CA GLN A 44 4.00 11.12 7.67
C GLN A 44 2.58 11.57 7.29
N ILE A 45 1.83 10.72 6.60
CA ILE A 45 0.42 10.96 6.32
C ILE A 45 -0.35 10.52 7.56
N THR A 46 -0.90 11.47 8.32
CA THR A 46 -1.89 11.13 9.35
C THR A 46 -3.17 10.66 8.63
N PRO A 47 -3.62 9.41 8.82
CA PRO A 47 -4.88 8.99 8.23
C PRO A 47 -6.01 9.85 8.77
N SER A 48 -6.92 10.27 7.88
CA SER A 48 -8.07 11.10 8.25
C SER A 48 -8.84 10.43 9.38
N THR A 49 -9.24 11.22 10.37
CA THR A 49 -10.12 10.75 11.44
C THR A 49 -11.41 10.17 10.83
N PRO A 50 -11.93 9.05 11.38
CA PRO A 50 -13.21 8.53 10.96
C PRO A 50 -14.30 9.61 11.06
N PRO A 51 -15.25 9.66 10.11
CA PRO A 51 -16.36 10.61 10.17
C PRO A 51 -17.14 10.43 11.47
N LYS A 52 -17.60 11.55 12.03
CA LYS A 52 -18.35 11.54 13.29
C LYS A 52 -19.68 10.80 13.08
N ALA A 53 -20.05 9.95 14.05
CA ALA A 53 -21.36 9.31 14.05
C ALA A 53 -22.48 10.37 14.02
N TYR A 54 -23.62 10.01 13.41
CA TYR A 54 -24.71 10.96 13.15
C TYR A 54 -25.17 11.70 14.42
N ASP A 55 -25.38 10.98 15.50
CA ASP A 55 -25.82 11.50 16.81
C ASP A 55 -24.64 11.93 17.72
N SER A 56 -23.40 11.91 17.19
CA SER A 56 -22.17 12.16 17.94
C SER A 56 -21.93 11.23 19.14
N GLN A 57 -22.64 10.11 19.25
CA GLN A 57 -22.45 9.11 20.31
C GLN A 57 -21.49 8.00 19.89
N PRO A 58 -20.68 7.45 20.82
CA PRO A 58 -19.88 6.27 20.55
C PRO A 58 -20.76 5.08 20.16
N GLY A 59 -20.46 4.47 19.01
CA GLY A 59 -21.14 3.26 18.52
C GLY A 59 -22.38 3.51 17.66
N ALA A 60 -22.77 4.76 17.45
CA ALA A 60 -23.88 5.10 16.58
C ALA A 60 -23.51 5.02 15.09
N PRO A 61 -24.51 4.80 14.20
CA PRO A 61 -24.27 4.73 12.77
C PRO A 61 -23.68 6.04 12.23
N LEU A 62 -22.80 5.90 11.23
CA LEU A 62 -22.16 7.03 10.55
C LEU A 62 -23.16 7.85 9.72
N LEU A 63 -24.27 7.24 9.34
CA LEU A 63 -25.25 7.82 8.43
C LEU A 63 -26.57 8.09 9.15
N PRO A 64 -27.27 9.17 8.79
CA PRO A 64 -28.64 9.39 9.24
C PRO A 64 -29.57 8.24 8.80
N PRO A 65 -30.67 8.01 9.53
CA PRO A 65 -31.71 7.10 9.08
C PRO A 65 -32.24 7.48 7.69
N MET A 66 -32.36 6.50 6.81
CA MET A 66 -32.95 6.69 5.48
C MET A 66 -34.49 6.57 5.57
N PRO A 67 -35.26 7.47 4.93
CA PRO A 67 -36.71 7.33 4.88
C PRO A 67 -37.08 6.09 4.08
N VAL A 68 -37.80 5.16 4.71
CA VAL A 68 -38.34 3.96 4.07
C VAL A 68 -39.85 4.12 3.85
N PRO A 69 -40.41 3.69 2.70
CA PRO A 69 -41.84 3.65 2.51
C PRO A 69 -42.50 2.79 3.59
N GLY A 70 -43.60 3.30 4.17
CA GLY A 70 -44.39 2.52 5.12
C GLY A 70 -45.13 1.37 4.42
N PRO A 71 -45.55 0.34 5.18
CA PRO A 71 -46.38 -0.74 4.65
C PRO A 71 -47.72 -0.19 4.12
N PRO A 72 -48.34 -0.83 3.12
CA PRO A 72 -49.64 -0.44 2.61
C PRO A 72 -50.70 -0.39 3.73
N LYS A 73 -51.40 0.73 3.85
CA LYS A 73 -52.43 0.95 4.89
C LYS A 73 -53.64 0.03 4.74
N ASP A 74 -53.86 -0.50 3.54
CA ASP A 74 -55.04 -1.28 3.18
C ASP A 74 -54.86 -2.79 3.42
N GLN A 75 -53.66 -3.23 3.84
CA GLN A 75 -53.43 -4.63 4.13
C GLN A 75 -53.83 -4.93 5.59
N PRO A 76 -54.70 -5.92 5.84
CA PRO A 76 -54.99 -6.34 7.20
C PRO A 76 -53.69 -6.84 7.83
N LEU A 77 -53.31 -6.25 8.97
CA LEU A 77 -52.18 -6.72 9.75
C LEU A 77 -52.42 -8.19 10.12
N PRO A 78 -51.53 -9.12 9.76
CA PRO A 78 -51.70 -10.53 10.10
C PRO A 78 -51.89 -10.68 11.61
N GLY A 79 -53.09 -11.12 12.03
CA GLY A 79 -53.43 -11.33 13.44
C GLY A 79 -54.20 -10.21 14.14
N LEU A 80 -54.43 -9.04 13.52
CA LEU A 80 -55.26 -7.98 14.09
C LEU A 80 -56.56 -7.85 13.30
N ARG A 81 -57.67 -8.35 13.86
CA ARG A 81 -59.01 -8.13 13.31
C ARG A 81 -59.43 -6.69 13.65
N PRO A 82 -59.95 -5.89 12.70
CA PRO A 82 -60.55 -4.61 13.04
C PRO A 82 -61.75 -4.83 13.96
N GLU A 83 -61.73 -4.21 15.13
CA GLU A 83 -62.83 -4.25 16.08
C GLU A 83 -63.98 -3.36 15.56
N PRO A 84 -65.24 -3.80 15.58
CA PRO A 84 -66.35 -3.00 15.09
C PRO A 84 -66.49 -1.72 15.92
N ALA A 85 -66.61 -0.59 15.23
CA ALA A 85 -66.80 0.71 15.86
C ALA A 85 -68.06 0.71 16.75
N LYS A 86 -67.93 1.21 17.98
CA LYS A 86 -69.04 1.32 18.94
C LYS A 86 -70.06 2.33 18.41
N VAL A 87 -71.29 1.88 18.22
CA VAL A 87 -72.43 2.71 17.80
C VAL A 87 -72.74 3.71 18.91
N PRO A 88 -72.86 5.03 18.62
CA PRO A 88 -73.30 6.00 19.62
C PRO A 88 -74.77 5.73 19.95
N VAL A 89 -75.07 5.67 21.24
CA VAL A 89 -76.44 5.59 21.76
C VAL A 89 -77.03 7.00 21.65
N GLU A 90 -78.05 7.18 20.81
CA GLU A 90 -78.90 8.37 20.86
C GLU A 90 -79.80 8.26 22.09
N GLU A 91 -79.65 9.20 23.03
CA GLU A 91 -80.60 9.46 24.11
C GLU A 91 -81.67 10.42 23.59
N ASP A 92 -82.93 9.98 23.60
CA ASP A 92 -84.14 10.81 23.59
C ASP A 92 -85.23 10.15 24.45
#